data_AF-A0A0F9SCB9-F1
#
_entry.id   AF-A0A0F9SCB9-F1
#
_cell.length_a   1.000
_cell.length_b   1.000
_cell.length_c   1.000
_cell.angle_alpha   90.00
_cell.angle_beta   90.00
_cell.angle_gamma   90.00
#
_symmetry.space_group_name_H-M   'P 1'
#
loop_
_entity.id
_entity.type
_entity.pdbx_description
1 polymer ?
#
loop_
_entity_poly.entity_id
_entity_poly.type
_entity_poly.pdbx_seq_one_letter_code
_entity_poly.pdbx_strand_id
1 'polypeptide(L)'
;MNNYIDILFDGPPGNQSGRFVEIEDSQKQGIEIGEWVKRGTYWALRIPDPRRMTELEDKVAELKLRLDLAVGHLNGDTCPECKNMNSVVTGCNGSCCVLCDYVDYVDSIDGGASEENQNK
;
A
#
# COMPACT_ATOMS: atom_id res chain seq x y z
N MET A 1 -5.72 12.35 -10.19
CA MET A 1 -4.98 11.20 -10.75
C MET A 1 -6.02 10.15 -11.12
N ASN A 2 -5.90 9.48 -12.28
CA ASN A 2 -6.90 8.51 -12.73
C ASN A 2 -6.70 7.17 -12.02
N ASN A 3 -7.73 6.71 -11.30
CA ASN A 3 -7.74 5.43 -10.57
C ASN A 3 -8.18 4.24 -11.45
N TYR A 4 -8.06 4.40 -12.77
CA TYR A 4 -8.66 3.50 -13.74
C TYR A 4 -7.77 3.32 -14.96
N ILE A 5 -7.89 2.16 -15.59
CA ILE A 5 -7.37 1.85 -16.91
C ILE A 5 -8.55 1.97 -17.89
N ASP A 6 -8.36 2.74 -18.97
CA ASP A 6 -9.35 2.87 -20.05
C ASP A 6 -8.85 2.11 -21.29
N ILE A 7 -9.64 1.14 -21.77
CA ILE A 7 -9.41 0.46 -23.05
C ILE A 7 -10.28 1.15 -24.10
N LEU A 8 -9.68 1.78 -25.10
CA LEU A 8 -10.38 2.63 -26.06
C LEU A 8 -10.80 1.88 -27.33
N PHE A 9 -12.03 2.15 -27.77
CA PHE A 9 -12.67 1.57 -28.95
C PHE A 9 -13.20 2.68 -29.87
N ASP A 10 -13.03 2.48 -31.18
CA ASP A 10 -13.49 3.39 -32.23
C ASP A 10 -14.97 3.16 -32.60
N GLY A 11 -15.85 3.13 -31.61
CA GLY A 11 -17.28 2.91 -31.80
C GLY A 11 -17.99 2.40 -30.53
N PRO A 12 -19.34 2.41 -30.50
CA PRO A 12 -20.11 1.99 -29.33
C PRO A 12 -19.89 0.52 -28.99
N PRO A 13 -20.06 0.13 -27.71
CA PRO A 13 -20.16 -1.27 -27.34
C PRO A 13 -21.36 -1.87 -28.08
N GLY A 14 -21.14 -2.94 -28.81
CA GLY A 14 -22.16 -3.57 -29.62
C GLY A 14 -21.71 -4.91 -30.16
N ASN A 15 -22.67 -5.78 -30.40
CA ASN A 15 -22.48 -7.12 -30.95
C ASN A 15 -22.20 -7.13 -32.47
N GLN A 16 -21.81 -5.99 -33.05
CA GLN A 16 -21.42 -5.94 -34.46
C GLN A 16 -20.14 -6.75 -34.64
N SER A 17 -20.18 -7.74 -35.53
CA SER A 17 -19.09 -8.68 -35.77
C SER A 17 -17.73 -7.99 -35.87
N GLY A 18 -16.76 -8.47 -35.08
CA GLY A 18 -15.36 -8.02 -35.13
C GLY A 18 -14.91 -7.05 -34.03
N ARG A 19 -15.75 -6.73 -33.03
CA ARG A 19 -15.39 -5.80 -31.93
C ARG A 19 -15.89 -6.26 -30.55
N PHE A 20 -15.50 -7.45 -30.13
CA PHE A 20 -15.73 -7.93 -28.77
C PHE A 20 -14.40 -8.07 -28.02
N VAL A 21 -14.39 -7.68 -26.75
CA VAL A 21 -13.33 -8.05 -25.81
C VAL A 21 -13.96 -9.03 -24.84
N GLU A 22 -13.44 -10.24 -24.84
CA GLU A 22 -13.77 -11.25 -23.86
C GLU A 22 -12.80 -11.11 -22.70
N ILE A 23 -13.34 -11.13 -21.49
CA ILE A 23 -12.57 -11.00 -20.27
C ILE A 23 -12.78 -12.30 -19.52
N GLU A 24 -11.68 -13.01 -19.29
CA GLU A 24 -11.68 -14.26 -18.55
C GLU A 24 -10.84 -14.13 -17.29
N ASP A 25 -11.22 -14.87 -16.25
CA ASP A 25 -10.38 -15.07 -15.08
C ASP A 25 -9.26 -16.10 -15.33
N SER A 26 -8.46 -16.38 -14.29
CA SER A 26 -7.39 -17.38 -14.38
C SER A 26 -7.88 -18.82 -14.60
N GLN A 27 -9.18 -19.07 -14.42
CA GLN A 27 -9.84 -20.35 -14.65
C GLN A 27 -10.50 -20.41 -16.04
N LYS A 28 -10.31 -19.40 -16.90
CA LYS A 28 -10.95 -19.25 -18.22
C LYS A 28 -12.47 -19.11 -18.15
N GLN A 29 -12.99 -18.60 -17.03
CA GLN A 29 -14.40 -18.27 -16.93
C GLN A 29 -14.60 -16.83 -17.38
N GLY A 30 -15.58 -16.59 -18.24
CA GLY A 30 -15.97 -15.24 -18.64
C GLY A 30 -16.44 -14.44 -17.43
N ILE A 31 -15.93 -13.22 -17.27
CA ILE A 31 -16.29 -12.30 -16.20
C ILE A 31 -16.76 -10.95 -16.75
N GLU A 32 -17.59 -10.27 -15.96
CA GLU A 32 -17.96 -8.87 -16.21
C GLU A 32 -17.09 -7.96 -15.34
N ILE A 33 -16.36 -7.03 -15.96
CA ILE A 33 -15.56 -6.04 -15.22
C ILE A 33 -15.62 -4.67 -15.90
N GLY A 34 -15.68 -3.63 -15.05
CA GLY A 34 -15.63 -2.24 -15.48
C GLY A 34 -16.96 -1.68 -15.97
N GLU A 35 -16.89 -0.51 -16.58
CA GLU A 35 -18.03 0.22 -17.11
C GLU A 35 -17.72 0.84 -18.48
N TRP A 36 -18.74 0.94 -19.34
CA TRP A 36 -18.62 1.59 -20.63
C TRP A 36 -18.82 3.10 -20.50
N VAL A 37 -17.82 3.88 -20.91
CA VAL A 37 -17.85 5.35 -20.85
C VAL A 37 -17.66 5.94 -22.24
N LYS A 38 -18.60 6.76 -22.70
CA LYS A 38 -18.48 7.49 -23.96
C LYS A 38 -17.51 8.66 -23.83
N ARG A 39 -16.55 8.79 -24.75
CA ARG A 39 -15.57 9.88 -24.83
C ARG A 39 -15.48 10.44 -26.25
N GLY A 40 -16.35 11.40 -26.56
CA GLY A 40 -16.44 11.96 -27.91
C GLY A 40 -16.95 10.91 -28.90
N THR A 41 -16.13 10.62 -29.93
CA THR A 41 -16.39 9.57 -30.92
C THR A 41 -16.00 8.17 -30.44
N TYR A 42 -15.13 8.09 -29.42
CA TYR A 42 -14.64 6.84 -28.87
C TYR A 42 -15.48 6.37 -27.69
N TRP A 43 -15.36 5.07 -27.39
CA TRP A 43 -15.87 4.46 -26.19
C TRP A 43 -14.73 3.83 -25.40
N ALA A 44 -14.79 3.94 -24.08
CA ALA A 44 -13.82 3.35 -23.19
C ALA A 44 -14.48 2.25 -22.37
N LEU A 45 -13.89 1.05 -22.33
CA LEU A 45 -14.12 0.14 -21.23
C LEU A 45 -13.20 0.56 -20.09
N ARG A 46 -13.79 1.11 -19.03
CA ARG A 46 -13.07 1.58 -17.86
C ARG A 46 -13.04 0.50 -16.80
N ILE A 47 -11.84 0.05 -16.41
CA ILE A 47 -11.64 -0.92 -15.34
C ILE A 47 -10.84 -0.29 -14.18
N PRO A 48 -11.05 -0.73 -12.93
CA PRO A 48 -10.20 -0.31 -11.80
C PRO A 48 -8.72 -0.60 -12.07
N ASP A 49 -7.82 0.31 -11.68
CA ASP A 49 -6.38 0.08 -11.79
C ASP A 49 -5.85 -0.68 -10.55
N PRO A 50 -5.53 -1.99 -10.65
CA PRO A 50 -5.07 -2.77 -9.51
C PRO A 50 -3.75 -2.26 -8.92
N ARG A 51 -2.92 -1.56 -9.72
CA ARG A 51 -1.63 -1.00 -9.25
C ARG A 51 -1.80 0.11 -8.23
N ARG A 52 -2.97 0.78 -8.24
CA ARG A 52 -3.30 1.83 -7.26
C ARG A 52 -3.95 1.24 -6.01
N MET A 53 -4.56 0.08 -6.13
CA MET A 53 -5.18 -0.60 -5.00
C MET A 53 -4.12 -1.08 -4.01
N THR A 54 -2.99 -1.59 -4.51
CA THR A 54 -1.83 -1.96 -3.69
C THR A 54 -1.22 -0.75 -2.98
N GLU A 55 -1.06 0.40 -3.66
CA GLU A 55 -0.56 1.62 -3.02
C GLU A 55 -1.43 2.10 -1.84
N LEU A 56 -2.75 1.90 -1.94
CA LEU A 56 -3.70 2.22 -0.88
C LEU A 56 -3.62 1.20 0.26
N GLU A 57 -3.51 -0.08 -0.06
CA GLU A 57 -3.32 -1.15 0.93
C GLU A 57 -2.02 -0.96 1.71
N ASP A 58 -0.93 -0.60 1.04
CA ASP A 58 0.37 -0.31 1.64
C ASP A 58 0.27 0.88 2.61
N LYS A 59 -0.39 1.97 2.19
CA LYS A 59 -0.62 3.14 3.05
C LYS A 59 -1.52 2.81 4.23
N VAL A 60 -2.54 1.98 4.03
CA VAL A 60 -3.41 1.53 5.13
C VAL A 60 -2.61 0.66 6.09
N ALA A 61 -1.72 -0.20 5.62
CA ALA A 61 -0.83 -1.00 6.46
C ALA A 61 0.13 -0.11 7.26
N GLU A 62 0.75 0.88 6.62
CA GLU A 62 1.61 1.87 7.29
C GLU A 62 0.84 2.65 8.37
N LEU A 63 -0.35 3.16 8.05
CA LEU A 63 -1.16 3.92 9.00
C LEU A 63 -1.66 3.06 10.16
N LYS A 64 -2.00 1.79 9.89
CA LYS A 64 -2.35 0.82 10.95
C LYS A 64 -1.17 0.60 11.89
N LEU A 65 0.02 0.37 11.36
CA LEU A 65 1.22 0.22 12.18
C LEU A 65 1.48 1.46 13.05
N ARG A 66 1.38 2.66 12.46
CA ARG A 66 1.53 3.91 13.20
C ARG A 66 0.48 4.08 14.29
N LEU A 67 -0.76 3.67 14.01
CA LEU A 67 -1.84 3.71 14.99
C LEU A 67 -1.59 2.73 16.14
N ASP A 68 -1.20 1.50 15.85
CA ASP A 68 -0.92 0.47 16.85
C ASP A 68 0.23 0.89 17.78
N LEU A 69 1.30 1.47 17.22
CA LEU A 69 2.39 2.06 18.00
C LEU A 69 1.90 3.21 18.90
N ALA A 70 1.09 4.12 18.37
CA ALA A 70 0.56 5.25 19.14
C ALA A 70 -0.39 4.79 20.26
N VAL A 71 -1.23 3.77 20.00
CA VAL A 71 -2.16 3.21 20.99
C VAL A 71 -1.40 2.44 22.08
N GLY A 72 -0.36 1.68 21.74
CA GLY A 72 0.50 1.01 22.71
C GLY A 72 1.13 1.98 23.72
N HIS A 73 1.55 3.18 23.26
CA HIS A 73 2.06 4.24 24.13
C HIS A 73 1.01 4.82 25.08
N LEU A 74 -0.26 4.84 24.69
CA LEU A 74 -1.36 5.37 25.52
C LEU A 74 -1.87 4.36 26.55
N ASN A 75 -1.80 3.06 26.23
CA ASN A 75 -2.27 2.00 27.12
C ASN A 75 -1.25 1.62 28.20
N GLY A 76 -0.07 2.24 28.22
CA GLY A 76 0.93 2.01 29.26
C GLY A 76 1.55 0.63 29.19
N ASP A 77 1.56 -0.01 28.01
CA ASP A 77 2.34 -1.21 27.79
C ASP A 77 3.81 -0.84 27.92
N THR A 78 4.31 -1.11 29.13
CA THR A 78 5.69 -0.85 29.55
C THR A 78 6.65 -1.49 28.57
N CYS A 79 7.58 -0.68 28.06
CA CYS A 79 8.77 -1.16 27.34
C CYS A 79 9.35 -2.40 28.07
N PRO A 80 9.71 -3.47 27.36
CA PRO A 80 10.27 -4.69 27.97
C PRO A 80 11.49 -4.39 28.88
N GLU A 81 12.28 -3.37 28.55
CA GLU A 81 13.42 -2.93 29.38
C GLU A 81 12.97 -2.29 30.70
N CYS A 82 11.80 -1.64 30.74
CA CYS A 82 11.23 -1.09 31.97
C CYS A 82 10.70 -2.18 32.92
N LYS A 83 10.48 -3.41 32.47
CA LYS A 83 10.05 -4.52 33.35
C LYS A 83 11.16 -5.01 34.29
N ASN A 84 12.43 -4.74 33.98
CA ASN A 84 13.57 -5.16 34.79
C ASN A 84 14.10 -4.10 35.77
N MET A 85 13.55 -2.88 35.73
CA MET A 85 13.85 -1.88 36.76
C MET A 85 12.72 -1.86 37.79
N ASN A 86 12.97 -2.53 38.92
CA ASN A 86 12.13 -2.52 40.12
C ASN A 86 12.18 -1.17 40.86
N SER A 87 12.27 -0.06 40.11
CA SER A 87 12.33 1.30 40.63
C SER A 87 11.10 2.07 40.16
N VAL A 88 10.18 2.25 41.09
CA VAL A 88 9.26 3.39 41.27
C VAL A 88 9.12 4.30 40.04
N VAL A 89 7.89 4.31 39.54
CA VAL A 89 7.33 5.06 38.40
C VAL A 89 7.38 6.57 38.62
N THR A 90 8.57 7.18 38.69
CA THR A 90 8.71 8.65 38.81
C THR A 90 9.69 9.26 37.81
N GLY A 91 9.98 8.61 36.69
CA GLY A 91 10.96 9.16 35.75
C GLY A 91 10.97 8.62 34.32
N CYS A 92 9.91 7.98 33.83
CA CYS A 92 9.77 7.78 32.39
C CYS A 92 9.29 9.09 31.75
N ASN A 93 10.23 10.02 31.56
CA ASN A 93 10.02 11.13 30.64
C ASN A 93 9.82 10.46 29.28
N GLY A 94 8.72 10.73 28.58
CA GLY A 94 8.31 10.01 27.36
C GLY A 94 9.33 9.95 26.21
N SER A 95 10.57 10.41 26.38
CA SER A 95 11.71 10.17 25.49
C SER A 95 12.27 8.75 25.52
N CYS A 96 12.03 7.95 26.58
CA CYS A 96 12.62 6.60 26.67
C CYS A 96 11.99 5.59 25.69
N CYS A 97 10.71 5.75 25.34
CA CYS A 97 10.03 4.84 24.41
C CYS A 97 10.19 5.26 22.94
N VAL A 98 10.43 6.54 22.65
CA VAL A 98 10.42 7.07 21.28
C VAL A 98 11.73 6.77 20.54
N LEU A 99 12.84 6.57 21.25
CA LEU A 99 14.17 6.42 20.64
C LEU A 99 14.59 4.97 20.36
N CYS A 100 13.99 3.95 20.99
CA CYS A 100 14.39 2.56 20.73
C CYS A 100 13.74 1.97 19.47
N ASP A 101 12.48 2.27 19.18
CA ASP A 101 11.77 1.63 18.05
C ASP A 101 11.97 2.34 16.70
N TYR A 102 12.37 3.61 16.68
CA TYR A 102 12.56 4.36 15.43
C TYR A 102 13.93 4.11 14.78
N VAL A 103 14.98 3.87 15.58
CA VAL A 103 16.35 3.71 15.05
C VAL A 103 16.52 2.33 14.39
N ASP A 104 15.95 1.26 14.97
CA ASP A 104 16.06 -0.09 14.41
C ASP A 104 15.29 -0.28 13.08
N TYR A 105 14.19 0.46 12.87
CA TYR A 105 13.41 0.36 11.62
C TYR A 105 14.06 1.11 10.46
N VAL A 106 14.62 2.30 10.68
CA VAL A 106 15.25 3.09 9.61
C VAL A 106 16.55 2.42 9.13
N ASP A 107 17.33 1.82 10.03
CA ASP A 107 18.53 1.06 9.66
C ASP A 107 18.21 -0.22 8.86
N SER A 108 17.00 -0.77 9.00
CA SER A 108 16.55 -1.95 8.23
C SER A 108 16.08 -1.62 6.80
N ILE A 109 15.72 -0.36 6.53
CA ILE A 109 15.27 0.10 5.20
C ILE A 109 16.46 0.55 4.34
N ASP A 110 17.49 1.13 4.96
CA ASP A 110 18.66 1.69 4.23
C ASP A 110 19.85 0.70 4.12
N GLY A 111 19.71 -0.55 4.60
CA GLY A 111 20.74 -1.60 4.55
C GLY A 111 21.07 -2.19 3.17
N GLY A 112 20.96 -1.41 2.09
CA GLY A 112 21.04 -1.89 0.71
C GLY A 112 21.76 -0.96 -0.26
N ALA A 113 22.94 -0.42 0.07
CA ALA A 113 24.00 -0.10 -0.89
C ALA A 113 25.26 0.48 -0.19
N SER A 114 26.11 -0.39 0.37
CA SER A 114 27.53 -0.07 0.49
C SER A 114 28.24 -0.60 -0.76
N GLU A 115 28.30 0.20 -1.83
CA GLU A 115 29.29 -0.04 -2.89
C GLU A 115 30.67 0.34 -2.34
N GLU A 116 31.44 -0.69 -1.98
CA GLU A 116 32.88 -0.62 -1.80
C GLU A 116 33.53 -0.19 -3.11
N ASN A 117 33.88 1.09 -3.18
CA ASN A 117 34.76 1.62 -4.20
C ASN A 117 36.22 1.27 -3.81
N GLN A 118 36.63 0.02 -4.06
CA GLN A 118 38.03 -0.38 -3.97
C GLN A 118 38.69 -0.23 -5.34
N ASN A 119 39.47 0.84 -5.46
CA ASN A 119 40.55 1.00 -6.42
C ASN A 119 41.43 -0.27 -6.49
N LYS A 120 41.51 -0.90 -7.67
CA LYS A 120 42.76 -1.33 -8.33
C LYS A 120 42.51 -1.94 -9.70
#